data_AF-A0A1V5AWT3-F1
#
_entry.id   AF-A0A1V5AWT3-F1
#
_cell.length_a   1.000
_cell.length_b   1.000
_cell.length_c   1.000
_cell.angle_alpha   90.00
_cell.angle_beta   90.00
_cell.angle_gamma   90.00
#
_symmetry.space_group_name_H-M   'P 1'
#
loop_
_entity.id
_entity.type
_entity.pdbx_description
1 polymer ?
#
loop_
_entity_poly.entity_id
_entity_poly.type
_entity_poly.pdbx_seq_one_letter_code
_entity_poly.pdbx_strand_id
1 'polypeptide(L)'
;MEIKFFIKCGITLLIFSIVLALFCIAGCLERPSELPKAPVVSADLRADLPPEMDFDSELRGDLFCVRGNIMLPGNSSLAYVLFNATLCQGSVVQFDTKYLLIEPHPGEENSFEIAKNVKIPEGEYTCILEAEGPQGLLARESRVVSLVSEQKHAFELIPWPEDLDPDNKLSSREDEKAQSDEESAVQNRQSEKDPQEKSPGAVTGEEKEPESGEKSLQASSSQEAEGKFVGSITSKKYHRPDCRYALKIKADNRIYFLSGEDAEEQGYLPCKVCSP
;
A
#
# COMPACT_ATOMS: atom_id res chain seq x y z
N MET A 1 -13.28 13.82 -77.06
CA MET A 1 -11.95 14.25 -77.57
C MET A 1 -11.50 15.42 -76.70
N GLU A 2 -10.30 15.50 -76.15
CA GLU A 2 -9.33 14.46 -75.75
C GLU A 2 -8.67 14.93 -74.44
N ILE A 3 -8.36 14.04 -73.51
CA ILE A 3 -7.47 14.34 -72.37
C ILE A 3 -6.16 13.56 -72.59
N LYS A 4 -5.36 14.02 -73.56
CA LYS A 4 -3.99 13.55 -73.78
C LYS A 4 -3.00 14.47 -73.07
N PHE A 5 -2.80 14.31 -71.77
CA PHE A 5 -1.64 14.87 -71.08
C PHE A 5 -1.20 13.97 -69.91
N PHE A 6 0.09 14.03 -69.57
CA PHE A 6 0.73 13.32 -68.44
C PHE A 6 0.86 11.79 -68.48
N ILE A 7 1.06 11.19 -69.67
CA ILE A 7 1.79 9.91 -69.77
C ILE A 7 3.29 10.19 -70.02
N LYS A 8 4.00 10.72 -68.99
CA LYS A 8 5.47 10.77 -68.89
C LYS A 8 6.00 11.34 -67.56
N CYS A 9 5.69 10.70 -66.44
CA CYS A 9 6.47 10.86 -65.21
C CYS A 9 6.33 9.63 -64.31
N GLY A 10 7.41 9.19 -63.65
CA GLY A 10 7.41 7.99 -62.78
C GLY A 10 6.59 8.11 -61.50
N ILE A 11 5.99 9.28 -61.25
CA ILE A 11 5.21 9.60 -60.05
C ILE A 11 3.93 8.74 -59.96
N THR A 12 3.35 8.29 -61.08
CA THR A 12 2.14 7.43 -61.05
C THR A 12 2.37 6.09 -60.35
N LEU A 13 3.57 5.51 -60.46
CA LEU A 13 3.95 4.29 -59.72
C LEU A 13 4.04 4.55 -58.21
N LEU A 14 4.60 5.69 -57.80
CA LEU A 14 4.65 6.09 -56.39
C LEU A 14 3.25 6.35 -55.81
N ILE A 15 2.38 7.05 -56.54
CA ILE A 15 0.98 7.28 -56.12
C ILE A 15 0.24 5.94 -55.97
N PHE A 16 0.39 5.01 -56.93
CA PHE A 16 -0.26 3.71 -56.87
C PHE A 16 0.22 2.87 -55.68
N SER A 17 1.53 2.87 -55.39
CA SER A 17 2.08 2.22 -54.19
C SER A 17 1.58 2.85 -52.89
N ILE A 18 1.44 4.18 -52.81
CA ILE A 18 0.90 4.87 -51.64
C ILE A 18 -0.60 4.56 -51.45
N VAL A 19 -1.38 4.53 -52.53
CA VAL A 19 -2.82 4.16 -52.46
C VAL A 19 -3.00 2.70 -52.03
N LEU A 20 -2.18 1.77 -52.53
CA LEU A 20 -2.18 0.38 -52.06
C LEU A 20 -1.80 0.29 -50.57
N ALA A 21 -0.75 0.98 -50.14
CA ALA A 21 -0.34 0.99 -48.74
C ALA A 21 -1.43 1.53 -47.80
N LEU A 22 -2.15 2.58 -48.21
CA LEU A 22 -3.29 3.14 -47.46
C LEU A 22 -4.48 2.17 -47.39
N PHE A 23 -4.76 1.41 -48.45
CA PHE A 23 -5.77 0.35 -48.43
C PHE A 23 -5.42 -0.80 -47.46
N CYS A 24 -4.13 -1.06 -47.22
CA CYS A 24 -3.68 -2.07 -46.25
C CYS A 24 -3.88 -1.68 -44.78
N ILE A 25 -4.18 -0.41 -44.45
CA ILE A 25 -4.37 0.07 -43.06
C ILE A 25 -5.85 0.32 -42.70
N ALA A 26 -6.77 0.18 -43.66
CA ALA A 26 -8.22 0.31 -43.45
C ALA A 26 -8.92 -1.05 -43.20
N GLY A 27 -8.16 -2.08 -42.84
CA GLY A 27 -8.62 -3.47 -42.69
C GLY A 27 -9.16 -3.85 -41.31
N CYS A 28 -9.79 -2.92 -40.58
CA CYS A 28 -10.39 -3.18 -39.27
C CYS A 28 -11.91 -3.37 -39.38
N LEU A 29 -12.42 -4.52 -38.91
CA LEU A 29 -13.82 -4.70 -38.52
C LEU A 29 -13.96 -5.97 -37.65
N GLU A 30 -14.85 -5.89 -36.66
CA GLU A 30 -15.08 -6.88 -35.61
C GLU A 30 -15.38 -8.31 -36.10
N ARG A 31 -14.98 -9.30 -35.29
CA ARG A 31 -15.74 -10.56 -35.18
C ARG A 31 -16.71 -10.47 -34.01
N PRO A 32 -18.00 -10.77 -34.20
CA PRO A 32 -18.97 -10.82 -33.10
C PRO A 32 -18.72 -12.04 -32.20
N SER A 33 -19.31 -11.97 -31.01
CA SER A 33 -19.28 -13.00 -29.98
C SER A 33 -19.85 -14.35 -30.44
N GLU A 34 -19.14 -15.45 -30.14
CA GLU A 34 -19.77 -16.72 -29.79
C GLU A 34 -19.33 -17.15 -28.39
N LEU A 35 -20.27 -17.68 -27.61
CA LEU A 35 -20.09 -18.06 -26.21
C LEU A 35 -20.02 -19.60 -26.10
N PRO A 36 -18.85 -20.18 -25.75
CA PRO A 36 -18.75 -21.60 -25.44
C PRO A 36 -19.51 -21.92 -24.16
N LYS A 37 -20.24 -23.03 -24.15
CA LYS A 37 -20.96 -23.52 -22.98
C LYS A 37 -19.98 -24.03 -21.92
N ALA A 38 -20.25 -23.75 -20.65
CA ALA A 38 -19.71 -24.52 -19.53
C ALA A 38 -20.07 -26.02 -19.72
N PRO A 39 -19.20 -26.96 -19.29
CA PRO A 39 -19.21 -27.33 -17.88
C PRO A 39 -17.83 -27.71 -17.28
N VAL A 40 -17.88 -28.17 -16.02
CA VAL A 40 -16.82 -28.77 -15.19
C VAL A 40 -15.91 -27.76 -14.47
N VAL A 41 -15.78 -27.98 -13.15
CA VAL A 41 -15.01 -27.17 -12.20
C VAL A 41 -13.66 -27.83 -11.92
N SER A 42 -12.56 -27.13 -12.15
CA SER A 42 -11.23 -27.53 -11.66
C SER A 42 -10.29 -26.33 -11.47
N ALA A 43 -10.00 -26.01 -10.21
CA ALA A 43 -8.83 -25.32 -9.62
C ALA A 43 -8.20 -24.03 -10.22
N ASP A 44 -8.09 -23.85 -11.54
CA ASP A 44 -7.00 -23.07 -12.15
C ASP A 44 -7.27 -21.56 -12.34
N LEU A 45 -8.28 -20.99 -11.67
CA LEU A 45 -8.72 -19.58 -11.78
C LEU A 45 -7.68 -18.51 -11.36
N ARG A 46 -6.45 -18.90 -10.99
CA ARG A 46 -5.32 -17.99 -10.68
C ARG A 46 -4.24 -17.94 -11.77
N ALA A 47 -4.35 -18.72 -12.85
CA ALA A 47 -3.33 -18.75 -13.90
C ALA A 47 -3.35 -17.50 -14.81
N ASP A 48 -4.53 -16.92 -15.04
CA ASP A 48 -4.73 -15.86 -16.05
C ASP A 48 -4.89 -14.44 -15.46
N LEU A 49 -4.66 -14.27 -14.15
CA LEU A 49 -4.66 -12.94 -13.53
C LEU A 49 -3.37 -12.18 -13.89
N PRO A 50 -3.40 -10.84 -14.06
CA PRO A 50 -2.19 -10.05 -14.21
C PRO A 50 -1.32 -10.09 -12.94
N PRO A 51 0.00 -9.91 -13.04
CA PRO A 51 0.89 -9.91 -11.88
C PRO A 51 0.50 -8.81 -10.88
N GLU A 52 0.28 -9.18 -9.62
CA GLU A 52 -0.13 -8.24 -8.58
C GLU A 52 1.10 -7.68 -7.87
N MET A 53 1.34 -6.38 -8.06
CA MET A 53 2.38 -5.62 -7.39
C MET A 53 1.74 -4.72 -6.32
N ASP A 54 2.40 -4.65 -5.17
CA ASP A 54 2.12 -3.65 -4.14
C ASP A 54 3.43 -3.23 -3.47
N PHE A 55 3.55 -1.94 -3.16
CA PHE A 55 4.74 -1.37 -2.52
C PHE A 55 4.36 -0.21 -1.60
N ASP A 56 5.23 0.11 -0.65
CA ASP A 56 5.28 1.41 0.03
C ASP A 56 6.61 2.09 -0.32
N SER A 57 6.59 3.42 -0.37
CA SER A 57 7.75 4.25 -0.68
C SER A 57 7.98 5.27 0.43
N GLU A 58 9.25 5.50 0.75
CA GLU A 58 9.72 6.31 1.87
C GLU A 58 10.75 7.32 1.37
N LEU A 59 10.63 8.55 1.86
CA LEU A 59 11.56 9.64 1.61
C LEU A 59 12.15 10.13 2.94
N ARG A 60 13.46 10.29 2.96
CA ARG A 60 14.22 11.03 3.97
C ARG A 60 15.17 11.96 3.22
N GLY A 61 15.65 13.02 3.86
CA GLY A 61 16.51 14.03 3.21
C GLY A 61 17.84 13.52 2.63
N ASP A 62 18.19 12.25 2.87
CA ASP A 62 19.37 11.58 2.34
C ASP A 62 19.13 10.14 1.83
N LEU A 63 17.88 9.66 1.81
CA LEU A 63 17.54 8.29 1.44
C LEU A 63 16.17 8.23 0.74
N PHE A 64 16.12 7.58 -0.41
CA PHE A 64 14.90 7.04 -1.00
C PHE A 64 14.85 5.54 -0.78
N CYS A 65 13.71 5.02 -0.33
CA CYS A 65 13.49 3.60 -0.13
C CYS A 65 12.14 3.18 -0.73
N VAL A 66 12.11 2.03 -1.41
CA VAL A 66 10.89 1.39 -1.91
C VAL A 66 10.91 -0.05 -1.44
N ARG A 67 9.85 -0.47 -0.75
CA ARG A 67 9.68 -1.83 -0.21
C ARG A 67 8.36 -2.39 -0.68
N GLY A 68 8.33 -3.63 -1.12
CA GLY A 68 7.10 -4.21 -1.63
C GLY A 68 7.21 -5.69 -1.95
N ASN A 69 6.21 -6.19 -2.67
CA ASN A 69 6.22 -7.53 -3.20
C ASN A 69 5.44 -7.65 -4.50
N ILE A 70 5.87 -8.58 -5.36
CA ILE A 70 5.16 -8.99 -6.56
C ILE A 70 4.68 -10.44 -6.42
N MET A 71 3.42 -10.70 -6.79
CA MET A 71 2.92 -12.06 -7.03
C MET A 71 2.92 -12.27 -8.55
N LEU A 72 3.76 -13.19 -9.02
CA LEU A 72 3.71 -13.63 -10.42
C LEU A 72 2.67 -14.76 -10.56
N PRO A 73 1.89 -14.82 -11.67
CA PRO A 73 0.97 -15.92 -11.91
C PRO A 73 1.68 -17.27 -11.97
N GLY A 74 1.00 -18.36 -11.58
CA GLY A 74 1.64 -19.68 -11.42
C GLY A 74 2.23 -20.31 -12.69
N ASN A 75 1.86 -19.81 -13.87
CA ASN A 75 2.42 -20.20 -15.17
C ASN A 75 3.65 -19.35 -15.60
N SER A 76 3.95 -18.27 -14.88
CA SER A 76 4.89 -17.22 -15.30
C SER A 76 6.31 -17.48 -14.81
N SER A 77 6.98 -18.46 -15.42
CA SER A 77 8.42 -18.69 -15.23
C SER A 77 9.22 -17.56 -15.89
N LEU A 78 9.76 -16.65 -15.09
CA LEU A 78 10.65 -15.57 -15.52
C LEU A 78 12.05 -15.80 -14.96
N ALA A 79 13.08 -15.59 -15.77
CA ALA A 79 14.47 -15.66 -15.31
C ALA A 79 14.84 -14.50 -14.36
N TYR A 80 14.16 -13.35 -14.50
CA TYR A 80 14.31 -12.19 -13.64
C TYR A 80 13.07 -11.28 -13.69
N VAL A 81 12.97 -10.38 -12.70
CA VAL A 81 12.19 -9.14 -12.77
C VAL A 81 13.12 -7.98 -12.44
N LEU A 82 13.23 -7.02 -13.36
CA LEU A 82 13.91 -5.75 -13.17
C LEU A 82 12.89 -4.73 -12.67
N PHE A 83 13.05 -4.31 -11.42
CA PHE A 83 12.29 -3.20 -10.86
C PHE A 83 12.98 -1.88 -11.17
N ASN A 84 12.24 -0.92 -11.71
CA ASN A 84 12.66 0.46 -11.94
C ASN A 84 11.83 1.40 -11.06
N ALA A 85 12.46 1.97 -10.02
CA ALA A 85 11.83 2.97 -9.15
C ALA A 85 12.32 4.37 -9.54
N THR A 86 11.40 5.17 -10.07
CA THR A 86 11.66 6.55 -10.55
C THR A 86 10.98 7.55 -9.64
N LEU A 87 11.73 8.53 -9.11
CA LEU A 87 11.17 9.62 -8.31
C LEU A 87 11.02 10.88 -9.16
N CYS A 88 9.80 11.39 -9.26
CA CYS A 88 9.44 12.59 -10.02
C CYS A 88 8.98 13.71 -9.08
N GLN A 89 9.32 14.96 -9.39
CA GLN A 89 8.74 16.16 -8.78
C GLN A 89 7.89 16.86 -9.84
N GLY A 90 6.56 16.76 -9.72
CA GLY A 90 5.66 17.06 -10.82
C GLY A 90 6.03 16.25 -12.07
N SER A 91 6.23 16.93 -13.20
CA SER A 91 6.63 16.31 -14.47
C SER A 91 8.15 16.07 -14.63
N VAL A 92 8.98 16.43 -13.65
CA VAL A 92 10.45 16.34 -13.75
C VAL A 92 10.95 15.10 -13.01
N VAL A 93 11.60 14.17 -13.72
CA VAL A 93 12.34 13.07 -13.09
C VAL A 93 13.54 13.64 -12.32
N GLN A 94 13.60 13.39 -11.02
CA GLN A 94 14.75 13.74 -10.17
C GLN A 94 15.84 12.68 -10.30
N PHE A 95 15.46 11.41 -10.22
CA PHE A 95 16.34 10.26 -10.49
C PHE A 95 15.54 8.96 -10.61
N ASP A 96 16.16 7.94 -11.20
CA ASP A 96 15.73 6.54 -11.10
C ASP A 96 16.70 5.68 -10.27
N THR A 97 16.27 4.48 -9.91
CA THR A 97 17.09 3.44 -9.30
C THR A 97 16.52 2.07 -9.65
N LYS A 98 17.38 1.08 -9.86
CA LYS A 98 16.96 -0.24 -10.35
C LYS A 98 17.39 -1.36 -9.40
N TYR A 99 16.56 -2.40 -9.32
CA TYR A 99 16.80 -3.60 -8.53
C TYR A 99 16.46 -4.82 -9.38
N LEU A 100 17.33 -5.83 -9.38
CA LEU A 100 17.14 -7.06 -10.15
C LEU A 100 16.81 -8.21 -9.20
N LEU A 101 15.56 -8.69 -9.28
CA LEU A 101 15.15 -9.94 -8.68
C LEU A 101 15.46 -11.07 -9.68
N ILE A 102 16.28 -12.04 -9.29
CA ILE A 102 16.65 -13.21 -10.10
C ILE A 102 15.76 -14.39 -9.68
N GLU A 103 15.31 -15.18 -10.66
CA GLU A 103 14.53 -16.42 -10.47
C GLU A 103 13.35 -16.28 -9.46
N PRO A 104 12.43 -15.31 -9.70
CA PRO A 104 11.22 -15.14 -8.88
C PRO A 104 10.36 -16.40 -8.89
N HIS A 105 9.86 -16.77 -7.71
CA HIS A 105 9.07 -17.98 -7.50
C HIS A 105 7.62 -17.76 -7.96
N PRO A 106 7.11 -18.48 -8.99
CA PRO A 106 5.75 -18.26 -9.51
C PRO A 106 4.67 -18.71 -8.53
N GLY A 107 3.58 -17.95 -8.42
CA GLY A 107 2.51 -18.17 -7.44
C GLY A 107 2.86 -17.78 -6.00
N GLU A 108 4.13 -17.49 -5.71
CA GLU A 108 4.61 -17.03 -4.41
C GLU A 108 4.69 -15.49 -4.34
N GLU A 109 4.88 -14.97 -3.12
CA GLU A 109 4.99 -13.54 -2.85
C GLU A 109 6.45 -13.12 -2.78
N ASN A 110 6.96 -12.59 -3.88
CA ASN A 110 8.37 -12.24 -4.02
C ASN A 110 8.59 -10.82 -3.49
N SER A 111 9.18 -10.71 -2.30
CA SER A 111 9.51 -9.41 -1.69
C SER A 111 10.76 -8.76 -2.30
N PHE A 112 10.78 -7.43 -2.30
CA PHE A 112 11.92 -6.63 -2.75
C PHE A 112 12.10 -5.38 -1.87
N GLU A 113 13.34 -4.92 -1.78
CA GLU A 113 13.71 -3.63 -1.20
C GLU A 113 14.71 -2.93 -2.11
N ILE A 114 14.44 -1.65 -2.42
CA ILE A 114 15.25 -0.80 -3.27
C ILE A 114 15.61 0.44 -2.45
N ALA A 115 16.88 0.59 -2.10
CA ALA A 115 17.38 1.73 -1.33
C ALA A 115 18.41 2.51 -2.13
N LYS A 116 18.30 3.86 -2.14
CA LYS A 116 19.26 4.75 -2.78
C LYS A 116 19.55 5.96 -1.89
N ASN A 117 20.80 6.07 -1.47
CA ASN A 117 21.29 7.25 -0.76
C ASN A 117 21.44 8.42 -1.74
N VAL A 118 20.67 9.47 -1.53
CA VAL A 118 20.59 10.64 -2.42
C VAL A 118 20.00 11.81 -1.63
N LYS A 119 20.50 13.03 -1.83
CA LYS A 119 19.94 14.21 -1.16
C LYS A 119 18.63 14.61 -1.83
N ILE A 120 17.55 14.64 -1.06
CA ILE A 120 16.18 14.94 -1.53
C ILE A 120 15.74 16.22 -0.82
N PRO A 121 15.40 17.30 -1.55
CA PRO A 121 14.85 18.50 -0.92
C PRO A 121 13.41 18.27 -0.45
N GLU A 122 12.91 19.11 0.43
CA GLU A 122 11.51 19.06 0.88
C GLU A 122 10.53 19.34 -0.27
N GLY A 123 9.35 18.73 -0.21
CA GLY A 123 8.30 18.85 -1.22
C GLY A 123 7.52 17.56 -1.45
N GLU A 124 6.54 17.64 -2.34
CA GLU A 124 5.74 16.51 -2.83
C GLU A 124 6.40 15.87 -4.07
N TYR A 125 6.37 14.54 -4.11
CA TYR A 125 6.94 13.72 -5.19
C TYR A 125 5.98 12.59 -5.58
N THR A 126 6.14 12.10 -6.82
CA THR A 126 5.52 10.87 -7.28
C THR A 126 6.60 9.80 -7.43
N CYS A 127 6.52 8.74 -6.63
CA CYS A 127 7.28 7.51 -6.84
C CYS A 127 6.55 6.64 -7.86
N ILE A 128 7.17 6.37 -9.00
CA ILE A 128 6.69 5.43 -10.01
C ILE A 128 7.54 4.16 -9.91
N LEU A 129 6.88 3.02 -9.67
CA LEU A 129 7.52 1.71 -9.73
C LEU A 129 7.05 0.96 -10.97
N GLU A 130 8.01 0.47 -11.75
CA GLU A 130 7.79 -0.39 -12.92
C GLU A 130 8.49 -1.73 -12.67
N ALA A 131 7.84 -2.82 -13.04
CA ALA A 131 8.40 -4.17 -13.01
C ALA A 131 8.49 -4.71 -14.43
N GLU A 132 9.69 -4.99 -14.92
CA GLU A 132 9.98 -5.45 -16.27
C GLU A 132 10.53 -6.88 -16.26
N GLY A 133 9.99 -7.77 -17.09
CA GLY A 133 10.53 -9.11 -17.32
C GLY A 133 11.21 -9.23 -18.69
N PRO A 134 11.71 -10.42 -19.05
CA PRO A 134 12.26 -10.71 -20.38
C PRO A 134 11.32 -10.42 -21.57
N GLN A 135 10.00 -10.29 -21.32
CA GLN A 135 8.97 -10.00 -22.32
C GLN A 135 8.49 -8.53 -22.31
N GLY A 136 9.09 -7.67 -21.49
CA GLY A 136 8.71 -6.26 -21.32
C GLY A 136 8.02 -5.96 -19.99
N LEU A 137 7.26 -4.86 -19.95
CA LEU A 137 6.59 -4.35 -18.75
C LEU A 137 5.51 -5.32 -18.24
N LEU A 138 5.62 -5.74 -16.99
CA LEU A 138 4.70 -6.64 -16.29
C LEU A 138 3.65 -5.85 -15.49
N ALA A 139 4.11 -4.85 -14.73
CA ALA A 139 3.28 -3.99 -13.89
C ALA A 139 3.89 -2.59 -13.78
N ARG A 140 3.03 -1.58 -13.60
CA ARG A 140 3.42 -0.19 -13.32
C ARG A 140 2.42 0.41 -12.34
N GLU A 141 2.90 0.99 -11.26
CA GLU A 141 2.09 1.63 -10.22
C GLU A 141 2.81 2.90 -9.72
N SER A 142 2.04 3.91 -9.30
CA SER A 142 2.60 5.20 -8.88
C SER A 142 1.93 5.71 -7.60
N ARG A 143 2.74 6.21 -6.66
CA ARG A 143 2.28 6.69 -5.34
C ARG A 143 2.83 8.09 -5.07
N VAL A 144 2.01 8.93 -4.44
CA VAL A 144 2.45 10.26 -3.97
C VAL A 144 3.12 10.11 -2.61
N VAL A 145 4.26 10.76 -2.44
CA VAL A 145 5.06 10.77 -1.21
C VAL A 145 5.65 12.17 -1.01
N SER A 146 5.53 12.70 0.21
CA SER A 146 5.98 14.05 0.54
C SER A 146 7.05 14.02 1.62
N LEU A 147 8.16 14.71 1.36
CA LEU A 147 9.20 14.96 2.36
C LEU A 147 8.95 16.35 2.96
N VAL A 148 8.56 16.38 4.23
CA VAL A 148 8.43 17.60 5.03
C VAL A 148 9.59 17.66 6.00
N SER A 149 10.09 18.86 6.33
CA SER A 149 10.96 19.03 7.50
C SER A 149 10.24 18.54 8.76
N GLU A 150 10.94 17.77 9.59
CA GLU A 150 10.54 17.60 10.99
C GLU A 150 10.53 18.98 11.63
N GLN A 151 9.33 19.53 11.87
CA GLN A 151 9.21 20.86 12.47
C GLN A 151 9.82 20.85 13.88
N LYS A 152 10.89 21.62 14.06
CA LYS A 152 11.55 21.87 15.35
C LYS A 152 10.66 22.72 16.27
N HIS A 153 9.51 22.20 16.67
CA HIS A 153 8.46 22.95 17.35
C HIS A 153 7.84 22.17 18.54
N ALA A 154 8.69 21.61 19.41
CA ALA A 154 8.25 21.07 20.71
C ALA A 154 9.28 21.09 21.86
N PHE A 155 10.52 21.59 21.68
CA PHE A 155 11.54 21.52 22.74
C PHE A 155 12.39 22.78 22.96
N GLU A 156 12.37 23.77 22.06
CA GLU A 156 13.26 24.95 22.13
C GLU A 156 12.53 26.25 22.58
N LEU A 157 11.36 26.11 23.20
CA LEU A 157 10.63 27.21 23.89
C LEU A 157 9.96 26.76 25.20
N ILE A 158 10.61 25.88 25.97
CA ILE A 158 10.40 25.80 27.42
C ILE A 158 11.55 26.59 28.05
N PRO A 159 11.32 27.77 28.65
CA PRO A 159 12.29 28.38 29.53
C PRO A 159 12.57 27.43 30.69
N TRP A 160 13.83 27.02 30.85
CA TRP A 160 14.25 26.26 32.03
C TRP A 160 14.00 27.13 33.26
N PRO A 161 13.30 26.65 34.30
CA PRO A 161 13.20 27.40 35.55
C PRO A 161 14.59 27.55 36.14
N GLU A 162 15.08 28.79 36.27
CA GLU A 162 16.42 29.10 36.80
C GLU A 162 16.50 28.91 38.34
N ASP A 163 15.37 28.61 38.97
CA ASP A 163 15.19 28.44 40.42
C ASP A 163 15.49 27.01 40.92
N LEU A 164 16.74 26.54 40.75
CA LEU A 164 17.29 25.41 41.52
C LEU A 164 18.61 25.80 42.19
N ASP A 165 18.47 26.47 43.34
CA ASP A 165 19.55 26.87 44.23
C ASP A 165 20.39 25.64 44.65
N PRO A 166 21.71 25.58 44.37
CA PRO A 166 22.53 24.40 44.64
C PRO A 166 23.01 24.30 46.11
N ASP A 167 22.82 25.35 46.91
CA ASP A 167 23.36 25.49 48.27
C ASP A 167 22.28 25.40 49.37
N ASN A 168 21.76 24.19 49.62
CA ASN A 168 21.16 23.88 50.93
C ASN A 168 21.80 22.64 51.57
N LYS A 169 22.44 22.85 52.73
CA LYS A 169 23.48 21.98 53.27
C LYS A 169 23.19 21.53 54.70
N LEU A 170 22.67 20.29 54.79
CA LEU A 170 22.93 19.31 55.85
C LEU A 170 22.82 19.77 57.33
N SER A 171 21.71 19.41 57.97
CA SER A 171 21.64 19.10 59.41
C SER A 171 20.57 18.00 59.62
N SER A 172 20.87 16.73 59.95
CA SER A 172 21.69 16.10 61.01
C SER A 172 20.88 15.74 62.27
N ARG A 173 21.12 14.54 62.82
CA ARG A 173 20.55 13.88 64.02
C ARG A 173 19.34 12.97 63.75
N GLU A 174 19.36 11.64 63.99
CA GLU A 174 19.65 10.85 65.23
C GLU A 174 18.39 10.83 66.15
N ASP A 175 17.81 9.71 66.65
CA ASP A 175 18.28 8.33 66.86
C ASP A 175 17.15 7.25 66.81
N GLU A 176 17.53 5.95 66.76
CA GLU A 176 16.88 4.67 67.22
C GLU A 176 15.33 4.42 67.12
N LYS A 177 14.77 3.19 67.11
CA LYS A 177 15.20 1.85 67.59
C LYS A 177 14.51 0.68 66.83
N ALA A 178 14.93 -0.57 67.06
CA ALA A 178 14.50 -1.78 66.33
C ALA A 178 13.53 -2.74 67.08
N GLN A 179 12.91 -3.66 66.31
CA GLN A 179 12.24 -4.93 66.69
C GLN A 179 10.94 -4.82 67.52
N SER A 180 9.95 -5.72 67.42
CA SER A 180 9.72 -6.92 66.57
C SER A 180 8.17 -7.06 66.31
N ASP A 181 7.44 -8.14 65.98
CA ASP A 181 7.52 -9.63 66.06
C ASP A 181 6.60 -10.29 64.97
N GLU A 182 6.33 -11.60 65.07
CA GLU A 182 5.41 -12.43 64.24
C GLU A 182 3.90 -12.14 64.54
N GLU A 183 2.87 -12.53 63.76
CA GLU A 183 2.40 -13.91 63.50
C GLU A 183 1.39 -14.04 62.32
N SER A 184 1.32 -15.28 61.79
CA SER A 184 0.35 -16.03 60.95
C SER A 184 -1.16 -15.64 60.98
N ALA A 185 -2.10 -16.19 60.17
CA ALA A 185 -2.11 -17.46 59.42
C ALA A 185 -3.24 -17.59 58.35
N VAL A 186 -3.16 -18.65 57.50
CA VAL A 186 -4.27 -19.49 56.94
C VAL A 186 -5.32 -18.80 56.02
N GLN A 187 -5.32 -19.02 54.69
CA GLN A 187 -5.99 -20.12 53.90
C GLN A 187 -7.56 -20.13 53.98
N ASN A 188 -8.38 -20.67 53.05
CA ASN A 188 -8.19 -21.68 52.00
C ASN A 188 -9.36 -21.71 50.95
N ARG A 189 -9.23 -22.60 49.93
CA ARG A 189 -10.23 -23.18 48.98
C ARG A 189 -10.47 -22.36 47.69
N GLN A 190 -10.38 -22.90 46.45
CA GLN A 190 -10.76 -24.20 45.81
C GLN A 190 -12.27 -24.33 45.51
N SER A 191 -12.73 -24.88 44.37
CA SER A 191 -12.08 -25.25 43.07
C SER A 191 -13.15 -25.61 42.00
N GLU A 192 -12.75 -25.75 40.72
CA GLU A 192 -13.41 -26.58 39.66
C GLU A 192 -14.82 -26.18 39.11
N LYS A 193 -15.34 -26.61 37.93
CA LYS A 193 -14.78 -27.10 36.64
C LYS A 193 -15.88 -27.42 35.57
N ASP A 194 -15.69 -27.00 34.30
CA ASP A 194 -16.35 -27.48 33.04
C ASP A 194 -17.92 -27.40 32.91
N PRO A 195 -18.58 -27.78 31.78
CA PRO A 195 -18.47 -27.18 30.43
C PRO A 195 -19.83 -27.05 29.63
N GLN A 196 -19.71 -26.72 28.32
CA GLN A 196 -20.64 -26.93 27.16
C GLN A 196 -21.78 -25.93 26.80
N GLU A 197 -21.77 -25.58 25.49
CA GLU A 197 -22.85 -25.39 24.50
C GLU A 197 -24.31 -25.19 24.98
N LYS A 198 -25.09 -24.24 24.45
CA LYS A 198 -25.67 -24.30 23.08
C LYS A 198 -26.37 -22.99 22.63
N SER A 199 -26.57 -22.82 21.33
CA SER A 199 -27.53 -21.86 20.71
C SER A 199 -28.94 -22.52 20.59
N PRO A 200 -30.09 -21.80 20.41
CA PRO A 200 -30.37 -20.98 19.20
C PRO A 200 -31.35 -19.76 19.28
N GLY A 201 -31.14 -18.77 18.39
CA GLY A 201 -32.19 -18.29 17.46
C GLY A 201 -33.17 -17.15 17.80
N ALA A 202 -33.36 -16.26 16.80
CA ALA A 202 -34.59 -15.46 16.50
C ALA A 202 -34.95 -14.28 17.45
N VAL A 203 -35.65 -13.19 17.05
CA VAL A 203 -36.05 -12.63 15.73
C VAL A 203 -36.47 -11.14 15.90
N THR A 204 -36.30 -10.30 14.86
CA THR A 204 -36.76 -8.86 14.75
C THR A 204 -36.24 -7.87 15.81
N GLY A 205 -36.20 -6.54 15.58
CA GLY A 205 -36.56 -5.74 14.40
C GLY A 205 -36.44 -4.23 14.68
N GLU A 206 -37.14 -3.42 13.88
CA GLU A 206 -37.31 -1.95 13.95
C GLU A 206 -36.13 -1.06 13.49
N GLU A 207 -36.45 -0.12 12.59
CA GLU A 207 -35.51 0.82 11.95
C GLU A 207 -35.29 2.09 12.79
N LYS A 208 -34.16 2.80 12.53
CA LYS A 208 -34.15 4.27 12.57
C LYS A 208 -32.95 4.92 11.88
N GLU A 209 -33.26 5.79 10.93
CA GLU A 209 -32.41 6.93 10.56
C GLU A 209 -32.41 7.98 11.71
N PRO A 210 -31.45 8.90 11.73
CA PRO A 210 -31.69 10.16 11.03
C PRO A 210 -30.51 10.68 10.18
N GLU A 211 -30.82 11.58 9.25
CA GLU A 211 -29.85 12.28 8.39
C GLU A 211 -29.03 13.37 9.13
N SER A 212 -27.96 13.81 8.45
CA SER A 212 -27.44 15.19 8.41
C SER A 212 -26.57 15.72 9.58
N GLY A 213 -25.48 16.43 9.25
CA GLY A 213 -24.65 17.16 10.23
C GLY A 213 -23.16 17.29 9.90
N GLU A 214 -22.82 17.96 8.80
CA GLU A 214 -21.45 18.18 8.28
C GLU A 214 -20.32 18.49 9.31
N LYS A 215 -19.13 17.91 9.04
CA LYS A 215 -17.80 18.58 9.10
C LYS A 215 -17.18 18.96 10.46
N SER A 216 -16.13 18.23 10.85
CA SER A 216 -14.83 18.83 11.21
C SER A 216 -13.67 17.84 11.01
N LEU A 217 -12.43 18.35 11.03
CA LEU A 217 -11.18 17.63 10.74
C LEU A 217 -10.45 17.19 12.01
N GLN A 218 -9.66 16.11 11.88
CA GLN A 218 -8.52 15.68 12.71
C GLN A 218 -8.72 15.44 14.23
N ALA A 219 -8.56 14.15 14.61
CA ALA A 219 -8.17 13.72 15.95
C ALA A 219 -7.26 12.47 15.88
N SER A 220 -6.10 12.61 15.25
CA SER A 220 -5.16 11.51 14.99
C SER A 220 -4.31 11.13 16.22
N SER A 221 -4.78 10.17 17.01
CA SER A 221 -3.95 9.40 17.97
C SER A 221 -4.62 8.16 18.59
N SER A 222 -5.95 8.01 18.53
CA SER A 222 -6.67 6.99 19.31
C SER A 222 -7.22 5.78 18.53
N GLN A 223 -7.09 5.73 17.20
CA GLN A 223 -7.79 4.72 16.37
C GLN A 223 -7.11 3.34 16.27
N GLU A 224 -5.93 3.14 16.86
CA GLU A 224 -5.21 1.85 16.77
C GLU A 224 -5.93 0.66 17.42
N ALA A 225 -6.96 0.90 18.24
CA ALA A 225 -7.61 -0.12 19.08
C ALA A 225 -8.96 -0.64 18.56
N GLU A 226 -9.64 0.06 17.64
CA GLU A 226 -11.08 -0.19 17.34
C GLU A 226 -11.44 -0.40 15.86
N GLY A 227 -10.51 -0.21 14.93
CA GLY A 227 -10.77 -0.44 13.50
C GLY A 227 -10.90 -1.92 13.13
N LYS A 228 -11.95 -2.27 12.37
CA LYS A 228 -12.13 -3.62 11.80
C LYS A 228 -11.25 -3.87 10.59
N PHE A 229 -10.82 -2.80 9.91
CA PHE A 229 -9.96 -2.84 8.74
C PHE A 229 -8.77 -1.90 8.92
N VAL A 230 -7.68 -2.19 8.21
CA VAL A 230 -6.44 -1.41 8.23
C VAL A 230 -6.00 -1.12 6.80
N GLY A 231 -5.67 0.13 6.50
CA GLY A 231 -5.14 0.56 5.20
C GLY A 231 -3.74 1.15 5.30
N SER A 232 -3.09 1.28 4.14
CA SER A 232 -1.84 2.03 4.00
C SER A 232 -2.15 3.43 3.45
N ILE A 233 -1.74 4.45 4.21
CA ILE A 233 -1.90 5.87 3.86
C ILE A 233 -1.25 6.16 2.49
N THR A 234 -0.14 5.51 2.19
CA THR A 234 0.62 5.59 0.94
C THR A 234 0.05 4.75 -0.20
N SER A 235 -0.73 3.70 0.06
CA SER A 235 -1.27 2.82 -0.99
C SER A 235 -2.69 3.11 -1.42
N LYS A 236 -3.49 3.73 -0.54
CA LYS A 236 -4.96 3.82 -0.71
C LYS A 236 -5.59 2.44 -0.96
N LYS A 237 -5.06 1.41 -0.30
CA LYS A 237 -5.64 0.06 -0.21
C LYS A 237 -6.00 -0.22 1.24
N TYR A 238 -7.14 -0.86 1.49
CA TYR A 238 -7.55 -1.33 2.82
C TYR A 238 -7.65 -2.87 2.86
N HIS A 239 -7.43 -3.42 4.05
CA HIS A 239 -7.17 -4.83 4.28
C HIS A 239 -7.85 -5.31 5.57
N ARG A 240 -8.11 -6.62 5.68
CA ARG A 240 -8.40 -7.25 6.98
C ARG A 240 -7.13 -7.27 7.85
N PRO A 241 -7.21 -7.17 9.19
CA PRO A 241 -6.02 -7.05 10.07
C PRO A 241 -5.08 -8.27 10.05
N ASP A 242 -5.60 -9.44 9.67
CA ASP A 242 -4.86 -10.70 9.47
C ASP A 242 -4.24 -10.84 8.06
N CYS A 243 -4.41 -9.85 7.18
CA CYS A 243 -3.88 -9.88 5.82
C CYS A 243 -2.34 -9.78 5.80
N ARG A 244 -1.68 -10.63 5.01
CA ARG A 244 -0.21 -10.64 4.86
C ARG A 244 0.38 -9.30 4.39
N TYR A 245 -0.42 -8.46 3.72
CA TYR A 245 -0.04 -7.10 3.32
C TYR A 245 -0.16 -6.14 4.51
N ALA A 246 -1.28 -6.17 5.24
CA ALA A 246 -1.52 -5.36 6.44
C ALA A 246 -0.39 -5.49 7.47
N LEU A 247 0.09 -6.72 7.69
CA LEU A 247 1.18 -7.01 8.61
C LEU A 247 2.52 -6.34 8.22
N LYS A 248 2.73 -6.01 6.94
CA LYS A 248 3.95 -5.37 6.41
C LYS A 248 3.89 -3.85 6.36
N ILE A 249 2.69 -3.25 6.40
CA ILE A 249 2.53 -1.78 6.43
C ILE A 249 3.27 -1.26 7.68
N LYS A 250 4.15 -0.26 7.51
CA LYS A 250 4.79 0.43 8.65
C LYS A 250 3.74 1.06 9.57
N ALA A 251 3.96 1.05 10.89
CA ALA A 251 3.01 1.62 11.85
C ALA A 251 2.60 3.06 11.47
N ASP A 252 3.59 3.90 11.17
CA ASP A 252 3.44 5.30 10.74
C ASP A 252 2.58 5.49 9.48
N ASN A 253 2.46 4.45 8.64
CA ASN A 253 1.66 4.43 7.42
C ASN A 253 0.29 3.74 7.61
N ARG A 254 -0.03 3.18 8.80
CA ARG A 254 -1.32 2.52 9.05
C ARG A 254 -2.41 3.55 9.35
N ILE A 255 -3.57 3.33 8.73
CA ILE A 255 -4.84 3.96 9.09
C ILE A 255 -5.85 2.84 9.37
N TYR A 256 -6.78 3.07 10.29
CA TYR A 256 -7.76 2.07 10.73
C TYR A 256 -9.19 2.56 10.47
N PHE A 257 -10.03 1.70 9.91
CA PHE A 257 -11.41 2.00 9.49
C PHE A 257 -12.43 1.13 10.24
N LEU A 258 -13.63 1.67 10.47
CA LEU A 258 -14.69 0.98 11.21
C LEU A 258 -15.52 0.02 10.33
N SER A 259 -15.57 0.29 9.02
CA SER A 259 -16.20 -0.56 8.01
C SER A 259 -15.45 -0.48 6.67
N GLY A 260 -15.91 -1.22 5.65
CA GLY A 260 -15.33 -1.13 4.30
C GLY A 260 -15.80 0.14 3.58
N GLU A 261 -17.05 0.52 3.78
CA GLU A 261 -17.70 1.70 3.22
C GLU A 261 -17.02 3.00 3.69
N ASP A 262 -16.62 3.07 4.97
CA ASP A 262 -15.79 4.14 5.56
C ASP A 262 -14.44 4.29 4.83
N ALA A 263 -13.80 3.16 4.50
CA ALA A 263 -12.56 3.16 3.73
C ALA A 263 -12.79 3.60 2.26
N GLU A 264 -13.86 3.12 1.62
CA GLU A 264 -14.20 3.45 0.23
C GLU A 264 -14.63 4.92 0.07
N GLU A 265 -15.38 5.50 1.01
CA GLU A 265 -15.72 6.94 1.03
C GLU A 265 -14.46 7.81 1.19
N GLN A 266 -13.48 7.36 2.00
CA GLN A 266 -12.16 7.98 2.11
C GLN A 266 -11.24 7.68 0.89
N GLY A 267 -11.73 7.00 -0.15
CA GLY A 267 -11.03 6.74 -1.40
C GLY A 267 -10.02 5.59 -1.36
N TYR A 268 -10.13 4.67 -0.41
CA TYR A 268 -9.32 3.45 -0.33
C TYR A 268 -10.00 2.30 -1.07
N LEU A 269 -9.21 1.48 -1.77
CA LEU A 269 -9.68 0.32 -2.52
C LEU A 269 -9.56 -0.99 -1.72
N PRO A 270 -10.49 -1.94 -1.84
CA PRO A 270 -10.38 -3.23 -1.17
C PRO A 270 -9.18 -4.05 -1.69
N CYS A 271 -8.40 -4.62 -0.77
CA CYS A 271 -7.29 -5.51 -1.11
C CYS A 271 -7.80 -6.83 -1.72
N LYS A 272 -7.47 -7.06 -2.99
CA LYS A 272 -7.90 -8.23 -3.79
C LYS A 272 -7.44 -9.59 -3.23
N VAL A 273 -6.42 -9.61 -2.38
CA VAL A 273 -5.87 -10.86 -1.81
C VAL A 273 -6.61 -11.30 -0.53
N CYS A 274 -7.11 -10.36 0.28
CA CYS A 274 -7.88 -10.70 1.48
C CYS A 274 -9.39 -10.47 1.36
N SER A 275 -9.86 -9.83 0.28
CA SER A 275 -11.27 -9.52 -0.02
C SER A 275 -12.04 -9.06 1.22
N PRO A 276 -11.69 -7.87 1.75
CA PRO A 276 -12.13 -7.40 3.06
C PRO A 276 -13.64 -7.22 3.19
#